data_AF-A0A7S0THU0-F1
#
_entry.id   AF-A0A7S0THU0-F1
#
_cell.length_a   1.000
_cell.length_b   1.000
_cell.length_c   1.000
_cell.angle_alpha   90.00
_cell.angle_beta   90.00
_cell.angle_gamma   90.00
#
_symmetry.space_group_name_H-M   'P 1'
#
loop_
_entity.id
_entity.type
_entity.pdbx_description
1 polymer ?
#
loop_
_entity_poly.entity_id
_entity_poly.type
_entity_poly.pdbx_seq_one_letter_code
_entity_poly.pdbx_strand_id
1 'polypeptide(L)'
;GHSEVVRLLIEAGAVWGELSPWCDQAVQDEPRLEPVLRSMMSMAMFFDDFTQFGPFGVKDCPVNSVDVGVIPSQGTVHGIIAQFSPTDRSLSALQFLHFVDGKPYPCHVHHTTLPGAGDFESLDSFSHVERLMLEPNEYVTSAEIGVCSDHVSSLRFTTNYRACKWLGPDPTLSGGTRIVTVAPNGREIVGIFASVEDRFNTIGFLTRLRMGDFPWRTLRNQLPE
;
A
#
# COMPACT_ATOMS: atom_id res chain seq x y z
N GLY A 1 21.93 3.09 20.65
CA GLY A 1 21.82 2.19 21.81
C GLY A 1 20.42 1.62 21.88
N HIS A 2 19.48 2.35 22.50
CA HIS A 2 18.10 1.89 22.73
C HIS A 2 17.22 1.85 21.47
N SER A 3 17.41 2.79 20.52
CA SER A 3 16.70 2.80 19.23
C SER A 3 16.96 1.56 18.38
N GLU A 4 18.19 1.05 18.39
CA GLU A 4 18.59 -0.14 17.63
C GLU A 4 17.95 -1.41 18.21
N VAL A 5 17.86 -1.50 19.54
CA VAL A 5 17.25 -2.63 20.24
C VAL A 5 15.77 -2.73 19.94
N VAL A 6 15.04 -1.60 19.89
CA VAL A 6 13.61 -1.64 19.56
C VAL A 6 13.36 -1.87 18.07
N ARG A 7 14.18 -1.32 17.18
CA ARG A 7 14.14 -1.72 15.76
C ARG A 7 14.28 -3.23 15.62
N LEU A 8 15.25 -3.83 16.30
CA LEU A 8 15.47 -5.28 16.31
C LEU A 8 14.32 -6.05 16.96
N LEU A 9 13.69 -5.54 18.02
CA LEU A 9 12.54 -6.18 18.67
C LEU A 9 11.30 -6.17 17.77
N ILE A 10 11.05 -5.06 17.06
CA ILE A 10 9.96 -4.95 16.07
C ILE A 10 10.24 -5.86 14.88
N GLU A 11 11.48 -5.83 14.34
CA GLU A 11 11.91 -6.73 13.26
C GLU A 11 11.83 -8.21 13.67
N ALA A 12 11.99 -8.52 14.97
CA ALA A 12 11.82 -9.86 15.54
C ALA A 12 10.36 -10.22 15.87
N GLY A 13 9.38 -9.34 15.61
CA GLY A 13 7.95 -9.62 15.78
C GLY A 13 7.37 -9.33 17.16
N ALA A 14 8.00 -8.48 17.96
CA ALA A 14 7.44 -8.05 19.25
C ALA A 14 6.09 -7.31 19.05
N VAL A 15 5.06 -7.77 19.76
CA VAL A 15 3.70 -7.24 19.62
C VAL A 15 3.57 -5.94 20.44
N TRP A 16 2.91 -4.91 19.88
CA TRP A 16 2.72 -3.61 20.54
C TRP A 16 2.21 -3.70 21.99
N GLY A 17 1.31 -4.64 22.26
CA GLY A 17 0.74 -4.87 23.59
C GLY A 17 1.76 -5.25 24.66
N GLU A 18 2.92 -5.80 24.28
CA GLU A 18 4.02 -6.16 25.19
C GLU A 18 5.07 -5.05 25.32
N LEU A 19 5.23 -4.24 24.27
CA LEU A 19 6.17 -3.12 24.24
C LEU A 19 5.69 -1.91 25.07
N SER A 20 4.39 -1.62 25.09
CA SER A 20 3.86 -0.45 25.80
C SER A 20 4.11 -0.49 27.32
N PRO A 21 3.78 -1.58 28.05
CA PRO A 21 4.02 -1.63 29.50
C PRO A 21 5.50 -1.57 29.87
N TRP A 22 6.37 -2.12 29.02
CA TRP A 22 7.82 -2.04 29.21
C TRP A 22 8.34 -0.61 29.04
N CYS A 23 7.85 0.12 28.02
CA CYS A 23 8.20 1.53 27.84
C CYS A 23 7.71 2.37 29.02
N ASP A 24 6.49 2.13 29.51
CA ASP A 24 5.93 2.85 30.66
C ASP A 24 6.79 2.62 31.92
N GLN A 25 7.21 1.37 32.18
CA GLN A 25 8.08 1.05 33.31
C GLN A 25 9.46 1.72 33.16
N ALA A 26 10.05 1.69 31.96
CA ALA A 26 11.34 2.31 31.71
C ALA A 26 11.30 3.85 31.89
N VAL A 27 10.19 4.51 31.56
CA VAL A 27 9.99 5.95 31.85
C VAL A 27 9.83 6.21 33.34
N GLN A 28 9.11 5.33 34.07
CA GLN A 28 8.99 5.45 35.53
C GLN A 28 10.35 5.32 36.23
N ASP A 29 11.15 4.35 35.81
CA ASP A 29 12.47 4.09 36.38
C ASP A 29 13.48 5.19 35.98
N GLU A 30 13.36 5.72 34.75
CA GLU A 30 14.27 6.74 34.23
C GLU A 30 13.53 7.78 33.36
N PRO A 31 12.98 8.86 33.96
CA PRO A 31 12.14 9.84 33.25
C PRO A 31 12.80 10.53 32.05
N ARG A 32 14.14 10.65 32.03
CA ARG A 32 14.89 11.21 30.90
C ARG A 32 14.80 10.38 29.61
N LEU A 33 14.37 9.11 29.70
CA LEU A 33 14.15 8.26 28.54
C LEU A 33 12.83 8.56 27.82
N GLU A 34 11.92 9.33 28.42
CA GLU A 34 10.59 9.61 27.87
C GLU A 34 10.60 10.08 26.41
N PRO A 35 11.44 11.05 25.98
CA PRO A 35 11.45 11.50 24.59
C PRO A 35 11.87 10.39 23.61
N VAL A 36 12.85 9.58 24.02
CA VAL A 36 13.41 8.50 23.21
C VAL A 36 12.42 7.34 23.10
N LEU A 37 11.79 6.96 24.22
CA LEU A 37 10.79 5.90 24.25
C LEU A 37 9.50 6.31 23.52
N ARG A 38 9.06 7.57 23.61
CA ARG A 38 7.95 8.10 22.79
C ARG A 38 8.27 8.06 21.30
N SER A 39 9.48 8.43 20.90
CA SER A 39 9.92 8.34 19.50
C SER A 39 9.95 6.88 19.02
N MET A 40 10.45 5.96 19.85
CA MET A 40 10.50 4.52 19.57
C MET A 40 9.09 3.91 19.47
N MET A 41 8.19 4.30 20.36
CA MET A 41 6.78 3.91 20.33
C MET A 41 6.07 4.42 19.08
N SER A 42 6.27 5.69 18.74
CA SER A 42 5.77 6.30 17.50
C SER A 42 6.23 5.54 16.25
N MET A 43 7.47 5.03 16.25
CA MET A 43 8.02 4.24 15.16
C MET A 43 7.50 2.80 15.16
N ALA A 44 7.39 2.15 16.31
CA ALA A 44 6.78 0.82 16.46
C ALA A 44 5.32 0.80 15.98
N MET A 45 4.55 1.82 16.38
CA MET A 45 3.16 2.00 15.94
C MET A 45 3.07 2.22 14.43
N PHE A 46 4.03 2.91 13.83
CA PHE A 46 4.09 3.08 12.37
C PHE A 46 4.36 1.76 11.64
N PHE A 47 5.27 0.93 12.15
CA PHE A 47 5.55 -0.39 11.58
C PHE A 47 4.43 -1.41 11.79
N ASP A 48 3.76 -1.39 12.95
CA ASP A 48 2.58 -2.24 13.19
C ASP A 48 1.38 -1.78 12.34
N ASP A 49 1.36 -0.48 12.01
CA ASP A 49 0.40 0.09 11.07
C ASP A 49 0.55 -0.48 9.68
N PHE A 50 1.75 -0.49 9.10
CA PHE A 50 1.92 -0.92 7.72
C PHE A 50 2.23 -2.42 7.63
N THR A 51 1.33 -3.18 7.00
CA THR A 51 1.56 -4.60 6.71
C THR A 51 1.55 -4.86 5.21
N GLN A 52 2.52 -5.66 4.76
CA GLN A 52 2.63 -6.15 3.38
C GLN A 52 1.80 -7.42 3.19
N PHE A 53 1.01 -7.47 2.12
CA PHE A 53 0.30 -8.67 1.67
C PHE A 53 0.77 -9.02 0.25
N GLY A 54 1.38 -10.20 0.09
CA GLY A 54 1.97 -10.66 -1.17
C GLY A 54 3.49 -10.78 -1.09
N PRO A 55 4.20 -10.76 -2.24
CA PRO A 55 3.71 -10.50 -3.59
C PRO A 55 2.83 -11.63 -4.14
N PHE A 56 1.95 -11.30 -5.10
CA PHE A 56 1.13 -12.25 -5.83
C PHE A 56 1.37 -12.07 -7.34
N GLY A 57 1.56 -13.17 -8.06
CA GLY A 57 1.78 -13.12 -9.50
C GLY A 57 2.35 -14.44 -10.03
N VAL A 58 3.27 -14.33 -10.99
CA VAL A 58 3.70 -15.47 -11.82
C VAL A 58 5.07 -16.01 -11.45
N LYS A 59 5.93 -15.20 -10.81
CA LYS A 59 7.31 -15.56 -10.47
C LYS A 59 7.64 -15.16 -9.04
N ASP A 60 8.48 -15.94 -8.37
CA ASP A 60 9.15 -15.51 -7.13
C ASP A 60 10.26 -14.52 -7.48
N CYS A 61 9.88 -13.30 -7.82
CA CYS A 61 10.83 -12.22 -8.12
C CYS A 61 11.14 -11.42 -6.86
N PRO A 62 12.38 -10.94 -6.69
CA PRO A 62 12.69 -9.99 -5.63
C PRO A 62 11.81 -8.76 -5.80
N VAL A 63 11.11 -8.43 -4.72
CA VAL A 63 10.26 -7.25 -4.65
C VAL A 63 11.12 -6.06 -4.29
N ASN A 64 11.00 -4.96 -5.04
CA ASN A 64 11.54 -3.68 -4.60
C ASN A 64 10.64 -3.14 -3.49
N SER A 65 11.04 -3.32 -2.23
CA SER A 65 10.28 -2.85 -1.07
C SER A 65 10.45 -1.35 -0.76
N VAL A 66 10.98 -0.58 -1.72
CA VAL A 66 11.30 0.85 -1.55
C VAL A 66 10.04 1.68 -1.29
N ASP A 67 8.86 1.15 -1.64
CA ASP A 67 7.60 1.89 -1.63
C ASP A 67 7.01 2.14 -0.23
N VAL A 68 7.42 1.37 0.78
CA VAL A 68 6.96 1.59 2.17
C VAL A 68 7.33 2.99 2.67
N GLY A 69 8.47 3.52 2.23
CA GLY A 69 8.95 4.86 2.62
C GLY A 69 8.28 6.02 1.89
N VAL A 70 7.44 5.76 0.90
CA VAL A 70 6.84 6.77 0.01
C VAL A 70 5.32 6.91 0.24
N ILE A 71 4.71 5.99 1.00
CA ILE A 71 3.31 6.15 1.41
C ILE A 71 3.24 7.18 2.54
N PRO A 72 2.42 8.23 2.41
CA PRO A 72 2.30 9.21 3.46
C PRO A 72 1.72 8.55 4.72
N SER A 73 2.32 8.86 5.87
CA SER A 73 1.87 8.37 7.18
C SER A 73 0.48 8.88 7.56
N GLN A 74 0.03 9.94 6.89
CA GLN A 74 -1.26 10.60 7.06
C GLN A 74 -1.97 10.71 5.70
N GLY A 75 -3.28 10.97 5.73
CA GLY A 75 -4.10 11.09 4.53
C GLY A 75 -4.81 9.80 4.13
N THR A 76 -5.56 9.82 3.03
CA THR A 76 -6.35 8.69 2.53
C THR A 76 -6.09 8.46 1.05
N VAL A 77 -6.24 7.22 0.58
CA VAL A 77 -6.24 6.96 -0.87
C VAL A 77 -7.39 7.74 -1.49
N HIS A 78 -7.08 8.53 -2.51
CA HIS A 78 -8.02 9.33 -3.27
C HIS A 78 -8.30 8.72 -4.64
N GLY A 79 -7.30 8.07 -5.22
CA GLY A 79 -7.47 7.41 -6.50
C GLY A 79 -6.38 6.41 -6.81
N ILE A 80 -6.68 5.56 -7.77
CA ILE A 80 -5.77 4.55 -8.32
C ILE A 80 -5.79 4.73 -9.83
N ILE A 81 -4.60 4.90 -10.40
CA ILE A 81 -4.40 5.08 -11.83
C ILE A 81 -3.70 3.85 -12.37
N ALA A 82 -4.29 3.20 -13.36
CA ALA A 82 -3.69 2.09 -14.09
C ALA A 82 -3.54 2.46 -15.56
N GLN A 83 -2.41 2.12 -16.15
CA GLN A 83 -2.17 2.23 -17.59
C GLN A 83 -1.94 0.83 -18.15
N PHE A 84 -2.49 0.58 -19.33
CA PHE A 84 -2.41 -0.69 -20.02
C PHE A 84 -1.73 -0.51 -21.38
N SER A 85 -0.92 -1.51 -21.73
CA SER A 85 -0.25 -1.60 -23.03
C SER A 85 -1.28 -1.65 -24.17
N PRO A 86 -1.09 -0.92 -25.27
CA PRO A 86 -2.00 -0.97 -26.42
C PRO A 86 -1.98 -2.31 -27.16
N THR A 87 -0.85 -3.01 -27.11
CA THR A 87 -0.61 -4.18 -27.97
C THR A 87 -1.35 -5.40 -27.47
N ASP A 88 -1.38 -5.60 -26.15
CA ASP A 88 -1.86 -6.81 -25.50
C ASP A 88 -2.71 -6.53 -24.25
N ARG A 89 -2.92 -5.25 -23.91
CA ARG A 89 -3.68 -4.80 -22.73
C ARG A 89 -3.13 -5.32 -21.40
N SER A 90 -1.85 -5.68 -21.32
CA SER A 90 -1.21 -5.97 -20.05
C SER A 90 -1.01 -4.69 -19.24
N LEU A 91 -1.04 -4.79 -17.91
CA LEU A 91 -0.72 -3.65 -17.03
C LEU A 91 0.69 -3.14 -17.32
N SER A 92 0.82 -1.85 -17.68
CA SER A 92 2.08 -1.20 -18.02
C SER A 92 2.53 -0.17 -17.01
N ALA A 93 1.61 0.46 -16.27
CA ALA A 93 1.91 1.27 -15.11
C ALA A 93 0.76 1.34 -14.09
N LEU A 94 1.09 1.63 -12.83
CA LEU A 94 0.15 1.73 -11.72
C LEU A 94 0.64 2.75 -10.69
N GLN A 95 -0.26 3.63 -10.24
CA GLN A 95 0.03 4.65 -9.23
C GLN A 95 -1.15 4.82 -8.28
N PHE A 96 -0.84 4.98 -7.00
CA PHE A 96 -1.81 5.41 -5.99
C PHE A 96 -1.69 6.93 -5.81
N LEU A 97 -2.84 7.59 -5.70
CA LEU A 97 -2.94 8.99 -5.35
C LEU A 97 -3.51 9.07 -3.94
N HIS A 98 -2.81 9.75 -3.05
CA HIS A 98 -3.29 10.05 -1.71
C HIS A 98 -3.84 11.47 -1.64
N PHE A 99 -4.62 11.75 -0.61
CA PHE A 99 -5.01 13.10 -0.24
C PHE A 99 -4.51 13.38 1.16
N VAL A 100 -3.59 14.32 1.28
CA VAL A 100 -2.90 14.68 2.53
C VAL A 100 -3.11 16.18 2.73
N ASP A 101 -3.66 16.58 3.88
CA ASP A 101 -3.89 17.98 4.25
C ASP A 101 -4.58 18.83 3.18
N GLY A 102 -5.63 18.27 2.55
CA GLY A 102 -6.40 18.99 1.54
C GLY A 102 -5.76 19.01 0.15
N LYS A 103 -4.65 18.29 -0.08
CA LYS A 103 -3.92 18.29 -1.34
C LYS A 103 -3.69 16.87 -1.87
N PRO A 104 -3.75 16.66 -3.19
CA PRO A 104 -3.36 15.39 -3.79
C PRO A 104 -1.85 15.17 -3.62
N TYR A 105 -1.48 13.97 -3.21
CA TYR A 105 -0.12 13.49 -3.06
C TYR A 105 0.09 12.27 -3.97
N PRO A 106 0.78 12.41 -5.11
CA PRO A 106 1.05 11.29 -5.99
C PRO A 106 2.13 10.39 -5.39
N CYS A 107 1.83 9.12 -5.16
CA CYS A 107 2.83 8.14 -4.75
C CYS A 107 3.73 7.74 -5.93
N HIS A 108 4.73 6.90 -5.66
CA HIS A 108 5.61 6.34 -6.68
C HIS A 108 4.81 5.67 -7.82
N VAL A 109 5.29 5.86 -9.04
CA VAL A 109 4.72 5.23 -10.23
C VAL A 109 5.46 3.92 -10.47
N HIS A 110 4.74 2.82 -10.37
CA HIS A 110 5.25 1.52 -10.81
C HIS A 110 5.04 1.43 -12.30
N HIS A 111 6.07 1.17 -13.09
CA HIS A 111 5.93 1.09 -14.53
C HIS A 111 6.91 0.09 -15.15
N THR A 112 6.52 -0.43 -16.30
CA THR A 112 7.34 -1.30 -17.14
C THR A 112 8.41 -0.50 -17.88
N THR A 113 9.33 -1.20 -18.55
CA THR A 113 10.31 -0.59 -19.45
C THR A 113 9.71 -0.16 -20.81
N LEU A 114 8.40 -0.31 -21.01
CA LEU A 114 7.76 0.07 -22.28
C LEU A 114 7.80 1.59 -22.48
N PRO A 115 7.99 2.08 -23.72
CA PRO A 115 7.92 3.51 -24.01
C PRO A 115 6.58 4.12 -23.58
N GLY A 116 6.62 5.22 -22.83
CA GLY A 116 5.42 5.92 -22.33
C GLY A 116 4.75 5.28 -21.11
N ALA A 117 5.29 4.17 -20.58
CA ALA A 117 4.78 3.59 -19.34
C ALA A 117 4.99 4.56 -18.16
N GLY A 118 3.92 4.87 -17.44
CA GLY A 118 3.91 5.83 -16.33
C GLY A 118 3.61 7.27 -16.75
N ASP A 119 3.55 7.57 -18.04
CA ASP A 119 3.07 8.85 -18.54
C ASP A 119 1.53 8.83 -18.62
N PHE A 120 0.89 9.25 -17.52
CA PHE A 120 -0.56 9.25 -17.40
C PHE A 120 -1.24 10.49 -18.02
N GLU A 121 -0.46 11.46 -18.51
CA GLU A 121 -0.96 12.72 -19.08
C GLU A 121 -0.80 12.79 -20.60
N SER A 122 0.05 11.93 -21.19
CA SER A 122 0.21 11.87 -22.64
C SER A 122 -1.13 11.68 -23.36
N LEU A 123 -1.35 12.53 -24.36
CA LEU A 123 -2.47 12.45 -25.30
C LEU A 123 -2.24 11.42 -26.41
N ASP A 124 -1.12 10.68 -26.36
CA ASP A 124 -0.89 9.59 -27.30
C ASP A 124 -2.01 8.58 -27.17
N SER A 125 -2.79 8.47 -28.25
CA SER A 125 -3.98 7.62 -28.41
C SER A 125 -3.70 6.12 -28.26
N PHE A 126 -2.46 5.75 -27.95
CA PHE A 126 -1.96 4.40 -27.78
C PHE A 126 -1.81 3.99 -26.32
N SER A 127 -2.07 4.84 -25.32
CA SER A 127 -2.08 4.40 -23.92
C SER A 127 -3.50 4.33 -23.36
N HIS A 128 -3.93 3.13 -22.94
CA HIS A 128 -5.24 2.97 -22.31
C HIS A 128 -5.10 3.21 -20.81
N VAL A 129 -5.50 4.40 -20.37
CA VAL A 129 -5.43 4.82 -18.97
C VAL A 129 -6.80 4.69 -18.32
N GLU A 130 -6.86 3.97 -17.20
CA GLU A 130 -8.04 3.86 -16.37
C GLU A 130 -7.80 4.49 -15.00
N ARG A 131 -8.83 5.15 -14.48
CA ARG A 131 -8.81 5.79 -13.16
C ARG A 131 -9.95 5.27 -12.31
N LEU A 132 -9.62 4.87 -11.09
CA LEU A 132 -10.57 4.63 -10.02
C LEU A 132 -10.45 5.79 -9.03
N MET A 133 -11.49 6.62 -8.93
CA MET A 133 -11.56 7.71 -7.97
C MET A 133 -12.44 7.31 -6.79
N LEU A 134 -11.95 7.55 -5.59
CA LEU A 134 -12.63 7.24 -4.34
C LEU A 134 -13.35 8.49 -3.81
N GLU A 135 -14.56 8.29 -3.31
CA GLU A 135 -15.33 9.33 -2.63
C GLU A 135 -14.70 9.70 -1.28
N PRO A 136 -15.03 10.87 -0.70
CA PRO A 136 -14.65 11.18 0.67
C PRO A 136 -15.12 10.08 1.64
N ASN A 137 -14.21 9.57 2.48
CA ASN A 137 -14.42 8.44 3.40
C ASN A 137 -14.59 7.06 2.75
N GLU A 138 -14.46 6.95 1.43
CA GLU A 138 -14.32 5.67 0.75
C GLU A 138 -12.86 5.18 0.88
N TYR A 139 -12.69 3.91 1.23
CA TYR A 139 -11.38 3.28 1.36
C TYR A 139 -11.41 1.85 0.84
N VAL A 140 -10.26 1.37 0.39
CA VAL A 140 -10.13 0.05 -0.22
C VAL A 140 -10.03 -1.02 0.87
N THR A 141 -10.95 -1.97 0.86
CA THR A 141 -11.05 -3.06 1.85
C THR A 141 -10.49 -4.38 1.34
N SER A 142 -10.46 -4.58 0.02
CA SER A 142 -9.88 -5.76 -0.60
C SER A 142 -9.49 -5.49 -2.06
N ALA A 143 -8.67 -6.37 -2.60
CA ALA A 143 -8.27 -6.35 -4.00
C ALA A 143 -8.38 -7.75 -4.60
N GLU A 144 -8.63 -7.80 -5.91
CA GLU A 144 -8.56 -8.99 -6.73
C GLU A 144 -7.61 -8.73 -7.88
N ILE A 145 -6.76 -9.72 -8.14
CA ILE A 145 -5.70 -9.65 -9.15
C ILE A 145 -5.99 -10.69 -10.22
N GLY A 146 -6.15 -10.25 -11.46
CA GLY A 146 -6.15 -11.10 -12.63
C GLY A 146 -4.71 -11.43 -13.01
N VAL A 147 -4.37 -12.72 -12.96
CA VAL A 147 -3.02 -13.23 -13.24
C VAL A 147 -3.08 -14.17 -14.45
N CYS A 148 -2.46 -13.74 -15.56
CA CYS A 148 -2.23 -14.56 -16.74
C CYS A 148 -1.00 -15.46 -16.56
N SER A 149 -0.69 -16.30 -17.56
CA SER A 149 0.41 -17.27 -17.50
C SER A 149 1.80 -16.66 -17.30
N ASP A 150 1.97 -15.37 -17.59
CA ASP A 150 3.25 -14.67 -17.64
C ASP A 150 3.24 -13.26 -17.00
N HIS A 151 2.08 -12.70 -16.65
CA HIS A 151 1.98 -11.37 -16.02
C HIS A 151 0.67 -11.12 -15.25
N VAL A 152 0.64 -10.03 -14.47
CA VAL A 152 -0.58 -9.45 -13.91
C VAL A 152 -1.31 -8.64 -14.98
N SER A 153 -2.53 -9.04 -15.30
CA SER A 153 -3.31 -8.48 -16.41
C SER A 153 -4.29 -7.40 -15.98
N SER A 154 -4.91 -7.55 -14.80
CA SER A 154 -6.00 -6.68 -14.37
C SER A 154 -6.15 -6.66 -12.86
N LEU A 155 -6.80 -5.61 -12.37
CA LEU A 155 -7.01 -5.37 -10.94
C LEU A 155 -8.45 -4.95 -10.69
N ARG A 156 -9.06 -5.47 -9.64
CA ARG A 156 -10.33 -4.97 -9.13
C ARG A 156 -10.17 -4.66 -7.65
N PHE A 157 -10.74 -3.56 -7.23
CA PHE A 157 -10.75 -3.16 -5.84
C PHE A 157 -12.17 -3.24 -5.31
N THR A 158 -12.31 -3.64 -4.05
CA THR A 158 -13.55 -3.47 -3.31
C THR A 158 -13.30 -2.43 -2.23
N THR A 159 -14.27 -1.54 -2.06
CA THR A 159 -14.26 -0.50 -1.05
C THR A 159 -15.29 -0.81 0.02
N ASN A 160 -15.31 -0.01 1.07
CA ASN A 160 -16.38 -0.04 2.07
C ASN A 160 -17.76 0.34 1.53
N TYR A 161 -17.87 0.86 0.30
CA TYR A 161 -19.14 1.24 -0.30
C TYR A 161 -19.53 0.40 -1.51
N ARG A 162 -18.58 -0.14 -2.26
CA ARG A 162 -18.86 -0.81 -3.54
C ARG A 162 -17.77 -1.79 -3.95
N ALA A 163 -18.15 -2.78 -4.75
CA ALA A 163 -17.20 -3.47 -5.63
C ALA A 163 -16.97 -2.60 -6.87
N CYS A 164 -15.72 -2.26 -7.16
CA CYS A 164 -15.38 -1.48 -8.34
C CYS A 164 -15.39 -2.38 -9.59
N LYS A 165 -15.42 -1.75 -10.78
CA LYS A 165 -15.14 -2.49 -12.03
C LYS A 165 -13.67 -2.96 -12.06
N TRP A 166 -13.39 -3.95 -12.90
CA TRP A 166 -12.02 -4.28 -13.25
C TRP A 166 -11.35 -3.10 -13.96
N LEU A 167 -10.12 -2.79 -13.55
CA LEU A 167 -9.17 -2.00 -14.31
C LEU A 167 -8.44 -2.95 -15.25
N GLY A 168 -8.55 -2.70 -16.56
CA GLY A 168 -8.05 -3.60 -17.60
C GLY A 168 -9.06 -4.68 -18.00
N PRO A 169 -8.63 -5.72 -18.74
CA PRO A 169 -9.50 -6.78 -19.21
C PRO A 169 -10.17 -7.56 -18.07
N ASP A 170 -11.47 -7.86 -18.21
CA ASP A 170 -12.18 -8.69 -17.24
C ASP A 170 -11.66 -10.15 -17.30
N PRO A 171 -11.02 -10.64 -16.22
CA PRO A 171 -10.44 -11.98 -16.19
C PRO A 171 -11.50 -13.08 -16.20
N THR A 172 -12.75 -12.78 -15.82
CA THR A 172 -13.84 -13.77 -15.82
C THR A 172 -14.32 -14.13 -17.22
N LEU A 173 -14.04 -13.27 -18.20
CA LEU A 173 -14.38 -13.48 -19.61
C LEU A 173 -13.25 -14.14 -20.40
N SER A 174 -12.06 -14.26 -19.79
CA SER A 174 -10.83 -14.71 -20.45
C SER A 174 -10.45 -16.10 -19.94
N GLY A 175 -10.57 -17.12 -20.79
CA GLY A 175 -10.11 -18.47 -20.45
C GLY A 175 -8.58 -18.48 -20.27
N GLY A 176 -8.10 -18.74 -19.06
CA GLY A 176 -6.66 -18.81 -18.76
C GLY A 176 -6.15 -17.78 -17.74
N THR A 177 -7.02 -16.92 -17.19
CA THR A 177 -6.65 -15.99 -16.12
C THR A 177 -7.06 -16.55 -14.76
N ARG A 178 -6.11 -16.64 -13.82
CA ARG A 178 -6.39 -16.95 -12.41
C ARG A 178 -6.73 -15.68 -11.66
N ILE A 179 -7.75 -15.71 -10.82
CA ILE A 179 -8.08 -14.59 -9.91
C ILE A 179 -7.50 -14.90 -8.53
N VAL A 180 -6.73 -13.96 -7.99
CA VAL A 180 -6.22 -14.00 -6.61
C VAL A 180 -6.92 -12.91 -5.81
N THR A 181 -7.59 -13.29 -4.73
CA THR A 181 -8.28 -12.36 -3.82
C THR A 181 -7.41 -12.05 -2.60
N VAL A 182 -7.28 -10.76 -2.29
CA VAL A 182 -6.54 -10.22 -1.15
C VAL A 182 -7.52 -9.49 -0.24
N ALA A 183 -7.73 -10.04 0.96
CA ALA A 183 -8.61 -9.46 1.98
C ALA A 183 -7.82 -9.27 3.28
N PRO A 184 -7.23 -8.08 3.52
CA PRO A 184 -6.35 -7.83 4.65
C PRO A 184 -7.08 -7.62 6.01
N ASN A 185 -8.29 -8.18 6.17
CA ASN A 185 -9.06 -8.33 7.41
C ASN A 185 -8.95 -7.16 8.41
N GLY A 186 -9.73 -6.11 8.18
CA GLY A 186 -9.79 -4.94 9.08
C GLY A 186 -8.71 -3.88 8.83
N ARG A 187 -7.85 -4.09 7.82
CA ARG A 187 -6.92 -3.09 7.30
C ARG A 187 -7.41 -2.55 5.96
N GLU A 188 -7.08 -1.30 5.67
CA GLU A 188 -7.30 -0.69 4.37
C GLU A 188 -6.06 -0.84 3.48
N ILE A 189 -6.26 -1.05 2.18
CA ILE A 189 -5.17 -1.03 1.19
C ILE A 189 -4.83 0.42 0.86
N VAL A 190 -3.56 0.77 1.01
CA VAL A 190 -3.07 2.15 0.87
C VAL A 190 -1.96 2.32 -0.14
N GLY A 191 -1.44 1.24 -0.68
CA GLY A 191 -0.49 1.29 -1.77
C GLY A 191 -0.12 -0.10 -2.23
N ILE A 192 0.92 -0.15 -3.03
CA ILE A 192 1.42 -1.37 -3.62
C ILE A 192 2.93 -1.43 -3.52
N PHE A 193 3.44 -2.64 -3.68
CA PHE A 193 4.80 -2.90 -4.10
C PHE A 193 4.73 -3.87 -5.27
N ALA A 194 5.70 -3.83 -6.18
CA ALA A 194 5.67 -4.69 -7.35
C ALA A 194 7.06 -5.12 -7.78
N SER A 195 7.10 -6.25 -8.49
CA SER A 195 8.25 -6.62 -9.31
C SER A 195 7.87 -6.38 -10.77
N VAL A 196 8.57 -5.44 -11.41
CA VAL A 196 8.24 -4.96 -12.74
C VAL A 196 9.49 -5.01 -13.61
N GLU A 197 9.36 -5.61 -14.80
CA GLU A 197 10.39 -5.66 -15.84
C GLU A 197 9.80 -5.09 -17.13
N ASP A 198 9.71 -5.89 -18.19
CA ASP A 198 8.90 -5.61 -19.37
C ASP A 198 7.40 -5.71 -19.09
N ARG A 199 7.02 -6.45 -18.04
CA ARG A 199 5.65 -6.62 -17.53
C ARG A 199 5.60 -6.56 -16.01
N PHE A 200 4.39 -6.40 -15.46
CA PHE A 200 4.13 -6.62 -14.04
C PHE A 200 4.15 -8.13 -13.75
N ASN A 201 5.27 -8.62 -13.20
CA ASN A 201 5.43 -10.03 -12.83
C ASN A 201 4.62 -10.37 -11.57
N THR A 202 4.69 -9.50 -10.57
CA THR A 202 3.99 -9.64 -9.29
C THR A 202 3.57 -8.31 -8.70
N ILE A 203 2.46 -8.31 -7.97
CA ILE A 203 1.97 -7.17 -7.18
C ILE A 203 1.68 -7.65 -5.76
N GLY A 204 2.10 -6.87 -4.77
CA GLY A 204 1.58 -6.95 -3.42
C GLY A 204 1.02 -5.62 -2.96
N PHE A 205 0.39 -5.64 -1.80
CA PHE A 205 -0.34 -4.51 -1.26
C PHE A 205 0.24 -4.08 0.07
N LEU A 206 0.35 -2.76 0.23
CA LEU A 206 0.62 -2.11 1.50
C LEU A 206 -0.71 -1.78 2.15
N THR A 207 -0.87 -2.22 3.38
CA THR A 207 -2.11 -2.09 4.13
C THR A 207 -1.86 -1.35 5.42
N ARG A 208 -2.85 -0.63 5.93
CA ARG A 208 -2.78 -0.03 7.25
C ARG A 208 -4.02 -0.24 8.09
N LEU A 209 -3.88 -0.17 9.42
CA LEU A 209 -5.04 -0.10 10.30
C LEU A 209 -5.78 1.22 10.02
N ARG A 210 -7.08 1.31 10.30
CA ARG A 210 -7.88 2.49 9.97
C ARG A 210 -7.74 3.60 11.01
N MET A 211 -7.66 4.86 10.56
CA MET A 211 -7.76 6.05 11.42
C MET A 211 -9.22 6.17 11.90
N GLY A 212 -9.50 5.74 13.13
CA GLY A 212 -10.85 5.80 13.72
C GLY A 212 -11.29 4.51 14.41
N ASP A 213 -10.75 3.37 13.98
CA ASP A 213 -11.02 2.07 14.65
C ASP A 213 -10.09 1.87 15.87
N PHE A 214 -9.06 2.73 15.99
CA PHE A 214 -8.05 2.67 17.03
C PHE A 214 -7.84 4.04 17.69
N PRO A 215 -8.30 4.24 18.94
CA PRO A 215 -8.26 5.52 19.65
C PRO A 215 -6.86 6.13 19.81
N TRP A 216 -5.82 5.30 19.78
CA TRP A 216 -4.44 5.74 19.96
C TRP A 216 -3.90 6.58 18.78
N ARG A 217 -4.49 6.46 17.58
CA ARG A 217 -4.08 7.29 16.43
C ARG A 217 -4.50 8.74 16.57
N THR A 218 -5.61 9.02 17.25
CA THR A 218 -6.06 10.39 17.54
C THR A 218 -5.11 11.11 18.50
N LEU A 219 -4.45 10.37 19.39
CA LEU A 219 -3.48 10.91 20.34
C LEU A 219 -2.19 11.40 19.65
N ARG A 220 -1.81 10.81 18.51
CA ARG A 220 -0.63 11.24 17.73
C ARG A 220 -0.80 12.65 17.16
N ASN A 221 -2.02 13.05 16.81
CA ASN A 221 -2.34 14.41 16.33
C ASN A 221 -2.36 15.46 17.46
N GLN A 222 -2.19 15.05 18.72
CA GLN A 222 -2.16 15.94 19.88
C GLN A 222 -0.77 16.05 20.51
N LEU A 223 0.21 15.31 20.01
CA LEU A 223 1.58 15.41 20.45
C LEU A 223 2.33 16.44 19.58
N PRO A 224 2.97 17.46 20.18
CA PRO A 224 3.84 18.35 19.42
C PRO A 224 5.02 17.57 18.83
N GLU A 225 5.39 17.92 17.59
CA GLU A 225 6.56 17.38 16.86
C GLU A 225 7.87 17.53 17.63
#